data_AF-A0A6B8JE34-F1
#
_entry.id   AF-A0A6B8JE34-F1
#
_cell.length_a   1.000
_cell.length_b   1.000
_cell.length_c   1.000
_cell.angle_alpha   90.00
_cell.angle_beta   90.00
_cell.angle_gamma   90.00
#
_symmetry.space_group_name_H-M   'P 1'
#
loop_
_entity.id
_entity.type
_entity.pdbx_description
1 polymer ?
#
loop_
_entity_poly.entity_id
_entity_poly.type
_entity_poly.pdbx_seq_one_letter_code
_entity_poly.pdbx_strand_id
1 'polypeptide(L)'
;MSKTTTPLNCHELAWPNHPHPGVKSYCEHLEARVLSDEARRAGRPGPSDSVVGLPSLGSEASKRSGLACIGGQAFRKLSNGWEQVSSPAGGWQRCREQ
;
A
#
# COMPACT_ATOMS: atom_id res chain seq x y z
N MET A 1 -4.99 -8.47 10.50
CA MET A 1 -4.12 -7.89 9.45
C MET A 1 -3.35 -6.75 10.06
N SER A 2 -2.03 -6.72 9.88
CA SER A 2 -1.16 -5.62 10.33
C SER A 2 -1.75 -4.28 9.89
N LYS A 3 -2.02 -3.37 10.84
CA LYS A 3 -2.75 -2.12 10.54
C LYS A 3 -1.91 -1.09 9.77
N THR A 4 -0.61 -1.34 9.63
CA THR A 4 0.41 -0.33 9.27
C THR A 4 1.18 -0.66 8.00
N THR A 5 0.96 -1.83 7.40
CA THR A 5 1.73 -2.34 6.28
C THR A 5 0.83 -2.97 5.21
N THR A 6 1.40 -3.30 4.06
CA THR A 6 0.69 -4.12 3.09
C THR A 6 0.48 -5.54 3.64
N PRO A 7 -0.61 -6.26 3.28
CA PRO A 7 -1.09 -7.43 4.02
C PRO A 7 -0.13 -8.60 4.23
N LEU A 8 0.78 -8.86 3.29
CA LEU A 8 1.76 -9.95 3.26
C LEU A 8 3.16 -9.51 3.69
N ASN A 9 3.38 -8.22 4.00
CA ASN A 9 4.67 -7.70 4.46
C ASN A 9 5.88 -8.04 3.57
N CYS A 10 5.71 -8.11 2.24
CA CYS A 10 6.73 -8.60 1.30
C CYS A 10 8.11 -7.91 1.39
N HIS A 11 8.19 -6.74 2.02
CA HIS A 11 9.44 -6.06 2.33
C HIS A 11 10.35 -6.80 3.28
N GLU A 12 9.79 -7.63 4.17
CA GLU A 12 10.56 -8.45 5.10
C GLU A 12 11.38 -9.50 4.34
N LEU A 13 11.03 -9.75 3.07
CA LEU A 13 11.75 -10.62 2.16
C LEU A 13 12.78 -9.86 1.30
N ALA A 14 12.96 -8.55 1.52
CA ALA A 14 14.04 -7.80 0.90
C ALA A 14 15.39 -8.28 1.43
N TRP A 15 16.44 -8.19 0.60
CA TRP A 15 17.81 -8.33 1.09
C TRP A 15 18.08 -7.32 2.22
N PRO A 16 18.76 -7.70 3.32
CA PRO A 16 19.45 -8.97 3.58
C PRO A 16 18.60 -10.07 4.23
N ASN A 17 17.32 -9.82 4.49
CA ASN A 17 16.48 -10.70 5.28
C ASN A 17 16.11 -12.01 4.56
N HIS A 18 16.13 -12.02 3.22
CA HIS A 18 15.92 -13.24 2.42
C HIS A 18 17.03 -13.40 1.37
N PRO A 19 17.65 -14.59 1.25
CA PRO A 19 18.82 -14.79 0.39
C PRO A 19 18.51 -14.79 -1.10
N HIS A 20 17.29 -15.18 -1.49
CA HIS A 20 16.89 -15.22 -2.89
C HIS A 20 16.39 -13.85 -3.38
N PRO A 21 17.03 -13.22 -4.38
CA PRO A 21 16.73 -11.84 -4.78
C PRO A 21 15.32 -11.66 -5.36
N GLY A 22 14.75 -12.70 -5.97
CA GLY A 22 13.41 -12.66 -6.58
C GLY A 22 12.23 -12.89 -5.62
N VAL A 23 12.48 -13.24 -4.35
CA VAL A 23 11.37 -13.64 -3.44
C VAL A 23 10.53 -12.45 -2.99
N LYS A 24 11.14 -11.28 -2.75
CA LYS A 24 10.40 -10.03 -2.51
C LYS A 24 9.44 -9.73 -3.66
N SER A 25 9.95 -9.68 -4.89
CA SER A 25 9.12 -9.38 -6.06
C SER A 25 8.03 -10.42 -6.26
N TYR A 26 8.31 -11.70 -6.03
CA TYR A 26 7.31 -12.75 -6.13
C TYR A 26 6.16 -12.54 -5.12
N CYS A 27 6.49 -12.23 -3.86
CA CYS A 27 5.50 -11.89 -2.85
C CYS A 27 4.68 -10.66 -3.26
N GLU A 28 5.32 -9.60 -3.77
CA GLU A 28 4.63 -8.36 -4.17
C GLU A 28 3.58 -8.61 -5.26
N HIS A 29 3.88 -9.50 -6.23
CA HIS A 29 2.92 -9.93 -7.25
C HIS A 29 1.79 -10.79 -6.67
N LEU A 30 2.09 -11.71 -5.76
CA LEU A 30 1.06 -12.51 -5.08
C LEU A 30 0.10 -11.61 -4.30
N GLU A 31 0.63 -10.64 -3.54
CA GLU A 31 -0.16 -9.68 -2.78
C GLU A 31 -1.07 -8.86 -3.70
N ALA A 32 -0.54 -8.35 -4.82
CA ALA A 32 -1.32 -7.60 -5.79
C ALA A 32 -2.46 -8.43 -6.39
N ARG A 33 -2.23 -9.71 -6.70
CA ARG A 33 -3.27 -10.63 -7.20
C ARG A 33 -4.36 -10.87 -6.16
N VAL A 34 -4.00 -11.18 -4.93
CA VAL A 34 -4.96 -11.42 -3.83
C VAL A 34 -5.87 -10.20 -3.64
N LEU A 35 -5.27 -9.01 -3.57
CA LEU A 35 -6.00 -7.75 -3.42
C LEU A 35 -6.85 -7.41 -4.65
N SER A 36 -6.38 -7.72 -5.85
CA SER A 36 -7.15 -7.54 -7.09
C SER A 36 -8.39 -8.44 -7.12
N ASP A 37 -8.26 -9.69 -6.70
CA ASP A 37 -9.39 -10.63 -6.63
C ASP A 37 -10.42 -10.25 -5.56
N GLU A 38 -9.97 -9.74 -4.41
CA GLU A 38 -10.85 -9.16 -3.41
C GLU A 38 -11.60 -7.93 -3.95
N ALA A 39 -10.87 -6.97 -4.54
CA ALA A 39 -11.46 -5.76 -5.12
C ALA A 39 -12.48 -6.10 -6.21
N ARG A 40 -12.14 -7.03 -7.11
CA ARG A 40 -13.04 -7.51 -8.16
C ARG A 40 -14.32 -8.12 -7.59
N ARG A 41 -14.22 -8.98 -6.57
CA ARG A 41 -15.40 -9.56 -5.89
C ARG A 41 -16.27 -8.50 -5.20
N ALA A 42 -15.65 -7.41 -4.74
CA ALA A 42 -16.34 -6.28 -4.14
C ALA A 42 -16.86 -5.24 -5.17
N GLY A 43 -16.62 -5.43 -6.48
CA GLY A 43 -16.97 -4.45 -7.51
C GLY A 43 -16.18 -3.14 -7.45
N ARG A 44 -14.96 -3.19 -6.89
CA ARG A 44 -14.08 -2.02 -6.68
C ARG A 44 -12.86 -2.09 -7.60
N PRO A 45 -12.22 -0.94 -7.93
CA PRO A 45 -10.93 -0.93 -8.60
C PRO A 45 -9.88 -1.73 -7.82
N GLY A 46 -9.03 -2.47 -8.54
CA GLY A 46 -7.89 -3.18 -7.96
C GLY A 46 -6.76 -2.26 -7.50
N PRO A 47 -5.80 -2.76 -6.71
CA PRO A 47 -4.58 -2.04 -6.37
C PRO A 47 -3.65 -1.85 -7.58
N SER A 48 -2.69 -0.95 -7.43
CA SER A 48 -1.47 -0.91 -8.24
C SER A 48 -0.44 -1.96 -7.79
N ASP A 49 0.51 -2.29 -8.66
CA ASP A 49 1.71 -3.05 -8.28
C ASP A 49 2.77 -2.17 -7.58
N SER A 50 2.64 -0.85 -7.68
CA SER A 50 3.48 0.13 -6.99
C SER A 50 3.16 0.20 -5.49
N VAL A 51 4.20 0.25 -4.65
CA VAL A 51 4.10 0.50 -3.20
C VAL A 51 5.00 1.69 -2.86
N VAL A 52 4.42 2.75 -2.29
CA VAL A 52 5.14 3.95 -1.85
C VAL A 52 5.28 4.01 -0.33
N GLY A 53 6.32 4.65 0.18
CA GLY A 53 6.37 5.00 1.60
C GLY A 53 5.50 6.24 1.85
N LEU A 54 4.59 6.20 2.82
CA LEU A 54 3.83 7.35 3.28
C LEU A 54 3.83 7.42 4.80
N PRO A 55 3.71 8.62 5.40
CA PRO A 55 3.66 8.74 6.86
C PRO A 55 2.40 8.06 7.43
N SER A 56 2.50 7.57 8.66
CA SER A 56 1.35 7.01 9.38
C SER A 56 0.28 8.07 9.67
N LEU A 57 -0.98 7.65 9.69
CA LEU A 57 -2.11 8.53 9.99
C LEU A 57 -1.95 9.19 11.36
N GLY A 58 -2.07 10.52 11.41
CA GLY A 58 -1.99 11.30 12.65
C GLY A 58 -0.58 11.75 13.03
N SER A 59 0.46 11.28 12.35
CA SER A 59 1.82 11.80 12.50
C SER A 59 1.93 13.27 12.04
N GLU A 60 2.90 14.01 12.56
CA GLU A 60 3.17 15.40 12.12
C GLU A 60 3.55 15.47 10.63
N ALA A 61 4.22 14.44 10.11
CA ALA A 61 4.50 14.32 8.68
C ALA A 61 3.20 14.20 7.86
N SER A 62 2.25 13.39 8.30
CA SER A 62 0.94 13.25 7.65
C SER A 62 0.10 14.52 7.72
N LYS A 63 0.10 15.21 8.88
CA LYS A 63 -0.60 16.49 9.04
C LYS A 63 -0.08 17.57 8.09
N ARG A 64 1.24 17.62 7.87
CA ARG A 64 1.89 18.59 6.98
C ARG A 64 1.72 18.26 5.50
N SER A 65 1.91 17.01 5.10
CA SER A 65 1.82 16.60 3.70
C SER A 65 0.39 16.41 3.22
N GLY A 66 -0.56 16.19 4.13
CA GLY A 66 -1.92 15.78 3.80
C GLY A 66 -1.99 14.38 3.21
N LEU A 67 -0.92 13.57 3.31
CA LEU A 67 -0.91 12.19 2.87
C LEU A 67 -0.80 11.25 4.08
N ALA A 68 -1.41 10.08 3.99
CA ALA A 68 -1.29 9.05 5.03
C ALA A 68 -1.28 7.67 4.39
N CYS A 69 -0.50 6.75 4.98
CA CYS A 69 -0.72 5.33 4.78
C CYS A 69 -1.75 4.84 5.78
N ILE A 70 -2.82 4.20 5.30
CA ILE A 70 -3.89 3.66 6.14
C ILE A 70 -4.15 2.22 5.69
N GLY A 71 -3.77 1.22 6.49
CA GLY A 71 -4.00 -0.19 6.17
C GLY A 71 -3.42 -0.62 4.81
N GLY A 72 -2.25 -0.08 4.43
CA GLY A 72 -1.59 -0.39 3.16
C GLY A 72 -2.13 0.36 1.94
N GLN A 73 -3.06 1.30 2.13
CA GLN A 73 -3.66 2.13 1.07
C GLN A 73 -3.26 3.60 1.25
N ALA A 74 -2.87 4.25 0.15
CA ALA A 74 -2.52 5.66 0.17
C ALA A 74 -3.78 6.52 0.19
N PHE A 75 -3.83 7.49 1.12
CA PHE A 75 -4.91 8.45 1.23
C PHE A 75 -4.40 9.89 1.19
N ARG A 76 -5.18 10.76 0.56
CA ARG A 76 -5.00 12.21 0.56
C ARG A 76 -6.10 12.87 1.39
N LYS A 77 -5.71 13.83 2.22
CA LYS A 77 -6.59 14.59 3.10
C LYS A 77 -7.42 15.57 2.27
N LEU A 78 -8.72 15.60 2.56
CA LEU A 78 -9.67 16.58 2.08
C LEU A 78 -10.10 17.49 3.24
N SER A 79 -10.81 18.57 2.92
CA SER A 79 -11.35 19.48 3.93
C SER A 79 -12.29 18.80 4.93
N ASN A 80 -13.00 17.75 4.50
CA ASN A 80 -14.00 17.03 5.28
C ASN A 80 -13.74 15.52 5.41
N GLY A 81 -12.54 15.04 5.04
CA GLY A 81 -12.28 13.60 5.06
C GLY A 81 -10.99 13.20 4.36
N TRP A 82 -11.02 12.03 3.74
CA TRP A 82 -9.91 11.43 3.03
C TRP A 82 -10.40 10.81 1.73
N GLU A 83 -9.58 10.89 0.69
CA GLU A 83 -9.78 10.18 -0.56
C GLU A 83 -8.66 9.17 -0.79
N GLN A 84 -9.00 8.06 -1.43
CA GLN A 84 -8.03 7.07 -1.85
C GLN A 84 -7.26 7.60 -3.07
N VAL A 85 -5.93 7.48 -3.05
CA VAL A 85 -5.07 7.95 -4.13
C VAL A 85 -5.05 6.94 -5.26
N SER A 86 -5.21 7.38 -6.52
CA SER A 86 -4.99 6.55 -7.70
C SER A 86 -3.51 6.44 -8.04
N SER A 87 -3.09 5.29 -8.60
CA SER A 87 -1.73 5.12 -9.08
C SER A 87 -1.64 5.47 -10.57
N PRO A 88 -0.57 6.13 -11.04
CA PRO A 88 -0.28 6.25 -12.46
C PRO A 88 -0.14 4.88 -13.17
N ALA A 89 0.20 3.83 -12.42
CA ALA A 89 0.25 2.45 -12.91
C ALA A 89 -1.13 1.78 -13.04
N GLY A 90 -2.22 2.51 -12.76
CA GLY A 90 -3.58 1.99 -12.70
C GLY A 90 -3.97 1.51 -11.31
N GLY A 91 -5.27 1.50 -11.03
CA GLY A 91 -5.81 1.10 -9.73
C GLY A 91 -5.55 2.12 -8.62
N TRP A 92 -5.81 1.72 -7.38
CA TRP A 92 -5.50 2.52 -6.20
C TRP A 92 -4.06 2.29 -5.72
N GLN A 93 -3.42 3.34 -5.23
CA GLN A 93 -2.02 3.32 -4.83
C GLN A 93 -1.85 2.61 -3.47
N ARG A 94 -1.00 1.59 -3.44
CA ARG A 94 -0.57 0.94 -2.19
C ARG A 94 0.51 1.74 -1.50
N CYS A 95 0.60 1.60 -0.19
CA CYS A 95 1.64 2.24 0.60
C CYS A 95 2.15 1.36 1.75
N ARG A 96 3.25 1.81 2.35
CA ARG A 96 3.72 1.38 3.66
C ARG A 96 3.96 2.59 4.53
N GLU A 97 3.72 2.46 5.83
CA GLU A 97 4.14 3.46 6.80
C GLU A 97 5.67 3.64 6.80
N GLN A 98 6.11 4.90 6.81
CA GLN A 98 7.51 5.30 7.05
C GLN A 98 7.74 5.64 8.51
#